data_AF-K1T180-F1
#
_entry.id   AF-K1T180-F1
#
_cell.length_a   1.000
_cell.length_b   1.000
_cell.length_c   1.000
_cell.angle_alpha   90.00
_cell.angle_beta   90.00
_cell.angle_gamma   90.00
#
_symmetry.space_group_name_H-M   'P 1'
#
loop_
_entity.id
_entity.type
_entity.pdbx_description
1 polymer ?
#
loop_
_entity_poly.entity_id
_entity_poly.type
_entity_poly.pdbx_seq_one_letter_code
_entity_poly.pdbx_strand_id
1 'polypeptide(L)' 'MNLMSLTAVELGKKIKSGEVRVVDAVNAAFDQIEAVEKDINSYVTVYKKKKS' A
#
# COMPACT_ATOMS: atom_id res chain seq x y z
N MET A 1 1.19 10.42 -6.91
CA MET A 1 0.86 10.81 -5.52
C MET A 1 1.32 9.66 -4.63
N ASN A 2 2.32 9.87 -3.77
CA ASN A 2 2.93 8.75 -3.03
C ASN A 2 2.04 8.43 -1.82
N LEU A 3 1.08 7.52 -1.99
CA LEU A 3 0.12 7.12 -0.95
C LEU A 3 0.81 6.66 0.34
N MET A 4 2.04 6.17 0.22
CA MET A 4 2.87 5.67 1.32
C MET A 4 3.62 6.77 2.08
N SER A 5 3.57 8.02 1.61
CA SER A 5 4.06 9.19 2.36
C SER A 5 3.03 9.77 3.32
N LEU A 6 1.79 9.25 3.28
CA LEU A 6 0.72 9.66 4.20
C LEU A 6 0.76 8.81 5.47
N THR A 7 0.44 9.43 6.59
CA THR A 7 0.21 8.69 7.84
C THR A 7 -1.07 7.86 7.75
N ALA A 8 -1.19 6.83 8.59
CA ALA A 8 -2.38 5.98 8.66
C ALA A 8 -3.68 6.80 8.87
N VAL A 9 -3.59 7.90 9.62
CA VAL A 9 -4.72 8.81 9.89
C VAL A 9 -5.12 9.59 8.64
N GLU A 10 -4.16 10.11 7.87
CA GLU A 10 -4.42 10.85 6.64
C GLU A 10 -4.96 9.94 5.53
N LEU A 11 -4.40 8.74 5.41
CA LEU A 11 -4.89 7.73 4.49
C LEU A 11 -6.34 7.32 4.84
N GLY A 12 -6.63 7.08 6.13
CA GLY A 12 -7.98 6.78 6.60
C GLY A 12 -8.98 7.90 6.31
N LYS A 13 -8.57 9.17 6.45
CA LYS A 13 -9.41 10.32 6.10
C LYS A 13 -9.72 10.38 4.60
N LYS A 14 -8.73 10.12 3.73
CA LYS A 14 -8.91 10.10 2.27
C LYS A 14 -9.77 8.94 1.76
N ILE A 15 -9.65 7.78 2.41
CA ILE A 15 -10.54 6.65 2.14
C ILE A 15 -11.97 7.00 2.55
N LYS A 16 -12.14 7.62 3.72
CA LYS A 16 -13.45 8.05 4.21
C LYS A 16 -14.08 9.15 3.35
N SER A 17 -13.27 10.05 2.78
CA SER A 17 -13.75 11.10 1.85
C SER A 17 -14.07 10.55 0.45
N GLY A 18 -13.71 9.31 0.15
CA GLY A 18 -13.90 8.71 -1.17
C GLY A 18 -12.89 9.18 -2.22
N GLU A 19 -11.91 10.00 -1.84
CA GLU A 19 -10.80 10.44 -2.72
C GLU A 19 -9.90 9.28 -3.13
N VAL A 20 -9.78 8.26 -2.27
CA VAL A 20 -8.93 7.09 -2.49
C VAL A 20 -9.71 5.83 -2.17
N ARG A 21 -9.74 4.86 -3.09
CA ARG A 21 -10.34 3.56 -2.78
C ARG A 21 -9.36 2.73 -1.96
N VAL A 22 -9.90 1.94 -1.03
CA VAL A 22 -9.11 1.01 -0.20
C VAL A 22 -8.24 0.09 -1.07
N VAL A 23 -8.78 -0.41 -2.18
CA VAL A 23 -8.05 -1.28 -3.12
C VAL A 23 -6.84 -0.59 -3.75
N ASP A 24 -6.95 0.70 -4.07
CA ASP A 24 -5.86 1.47 -4.69
C ASP A 24 -4.75 1.74 -3.67
N ALA A 25 -5.13 2.04 -2.43
CA ALA A 25 -4.19 2.19 -1.32
C ALA A 25 -3.41 0.90 -1.02
N VAL A 26 -4.11 -0.24 -1.02
CA VAL A 26 -3.52 -1.56 -0.80
C VAL A 26 -2.58 -1.95 -1.94
N ASN A 27 -2.98 -1.72 -3.20
CA ASN A 27 -2.12 -2.00 -4.35
C ASN A 27 -0.85 -1.14 -4.33
N ALA A 28 -0.97 0.17 -4.03
CA ALA A 28 0.18 1.05 -3.90
C ALA A 28 1.15 0.61 -2.80
N ALA A 29 0.66 0.02 -1.71
CA ALA A 29 1.50 -0.53 -0.66
C ALA A 29 2.29 -1.74 -1.18
N PHE A 30 1.62 -2.65 -1.90
CA PHE A 30 2.28 -3.80 -2.50
C PHE A 30 3.32 -3.41 -3.55
N ASP A 31 3.04 -2.39 -4.36
CA ASP A 31 4.00 -1.89 -5.37
C ASP A 31 5.24 -1.30 -4.70
N GLN A 32 5.06 -0.54 -3.61
CA GLN A 32 6.20 -0.03 -2.84
C GLN A 32 7.00 -1.17 -2.23
N ILE A 33 6.32 -2.15 -1.62
CA ILE A 33 6.97 -3.34 -1.06
C ILE A 33 7.75 -4.05 -2.17
N GLU A 34 7.19 -4.33 -3.35
CA GLU A 34 7.94 -4.96 -4.45
C GLU A 34 9.17 -4.16 -4.89
N ALA A 35 9.07 -2.82 -4.88
CA ALA A 35 10.13 -1.94 -5.33
C ALA A 35 11.33 -1.91 -4.36
N VAL A 36 11.08 -1.93 -3.04
CA VAL A 36 12.14 -1.78 -2.03
C VAL A 36 12.54 -3.10 -1.36
N GLU A 37 11.67 -4.11 -1.41
CA GLU A 37 11.89 -5.37 -0.70
C GLU A 37 13.08 -6.16 -1.23
N LYS A 38 13.45 -5.95 -2.50
CA LYS A 38 14.67 -6.56 -3.08
C LYS A 38 15.97 -6.04 -2.46
N ASP A 39 15.91 -4.83 -1.88
CA ASP A 39 17.07 -4.15 -1.31
C ASP A 39 17.05 -4.19 0.22
N ILE A 40 15.86 -4.10 0.82
CA ILE A 40 15.68 -4.04 2.28
C ILE A 40 15.47 -5.43 2.90
N ASN A 41 14.88 -6.38 2.16
CA ASN A 41 14.53 -7.73 2.63
C ASN A 41 13.82 -7.73 4.00
N SER A 42 12.84 -6.83 4.20
CA SER A 42 12.15 -6.61 5.47
C SER A 42 10.99 -7.58 5.72
N TYR A 43 10.42 -8.18 4.66
CA TYR A 43 9.24 -9.03 4.70
C TYR A 43 9.58 -10.46 4.27
N VAL A 44 9.56 -11.40 5.22
CA VAL A 44 9.78 -12.83 4.96
C VAL A 44 8.65 -13.46 4.13
N THR A 45 7.41 -12.98 4.29
CA THR A 45 6.25 -13.47 3.54
C THR A 45 5.25 -12.34 3.34
N VAL A 46 4.92 -12.05 2.09
CA VAL A 46 3.90 -11.07 1.72
C VAL A 46 2.65 -11.83 1.28
N TYR A 47 1.55 -11.73 2.04
CA TYR A 47 0.26 -12.33 1.68
C TYR A 47 -0.38 -11.53 0.54
N LYS A 48 0.01 -11.85 -0.70
CA LYS A 48 -0.71 -11.36 -1.89
C LYS A 48 -1.90 -12.26 -2.16
N LYS A 49 -3.09 -11.68 -2.09
CA LYS A 49 -4.30 -12.34 -2.61
C LYS A 49 -4.03 -12.64 -4.09
N LYS A 50 -4.00 -13.93 -4.43
CA LYS A 50 -3.83 -14.44 -5.80
C LYS A 50 -4.74 -13.64 -6.73
N LYS A 51 -4.18 -12.89 -7.69
CA LYS A 51 -4.96 -12.37 -8.83
C LYS A 51 -5.48 -13.61 -9.55
N SER A 52 -6.77 -13.88 -9.38
CA SER A 52 -7.47 -14.97 -10.07
C SER A 52 -7.93 -14.52 -11.45
#